data_AF-A0AAU5DSP4-F1
#
_entry.id   AF-A0AAU5DSP4-F1
#
_cell.length_a   1.000
_cell.length_b   1.000
_cell.length_c   1.000
_cell.angle_alpha   90.00
_cell.angle_beta   90.00
_cell.angle_gamma   90.00
#
_symmetry.space_group_name_H-M   'P 1'
#
loop_
_entity.id
_entity.type
_entity.pdbx_description
1 polymer ?
#
loop_
_entity_poly.entity_id
_entity_poly.type
_entity_poly.pdbx_seq_one_letter_code
_entity_poly.pdbx_strand_id
1 'polypeptide(L)'
;MSTFDEYLTDWEFGEDWRPVVEHLAARVTSWPRGAPEPEDFCVDFPVDVLWTDGLLVWTSLVDPVRNMISTCLGGQIDRTGLRCGILNPHNPGDRLDCRFVLLGEGRSLSDLADVLLDWVAVEAARAARTRAEIRATGG
;
A
#
# COMPACT_ATOMS: atom_id res chain seq x y z
N MET A 1 6.77 -6.16 -17.24
CA MET A 1 7.62 -5.94 -16.06
C MET A 1 6.96 -4.82 -15.28
N SER A 2 6.54 -5.11 -14.06
CA SER A 2 5.89 -4.19 -13.13
C SER A 2 6.93 -3.54 -12.21
N THR A 3 6.56 -2.50 -11.46
CA THR A 3 7.46 -1.90 -10.45
C THR A 3 7.94 -2.95 -9.43
N PHE A 4 7.10 -3.93 -9.10
CA PHE A 4 7.48 -5.02 -8.19
C PHE A 4 8.61 -5.90 -8.77
N ASP A 5 8.63 -6.13 -10.08
CA ASP A 5 9.74 -6.86 -10.73
C ASP A 5 11.06 -6.07 -10.66
N GLU A 6 10.99 -4.73 -10.68
CA GLU A 6 12.15 -3.85 -10.52
C GLU A 6 12.71 -3.98 -9.09
N TYR A 7 11.85 -3.89 -8.07
CA TYR A 7 12.25 -4.10 -6.67
C TYR A 7 12.85 -5.50 -6.43
N LEU A 8 12.36 -6.54 -7.10
CA LEU A 8 12.89 -7.90 -6.97
C LEU A 8 14.26 -8.10 -7.62
N THR A 9 14.65 -7.22 -8.55
CA THR A 9 15.96 -7.26 -9.22
C THR A 9 17.07 -6.81 -8.25
N ASP A 10 16.83 -5.73 -7.52
CA ASP A 10 17.77 -5.14 -6.56
C ASP A 10 17.22 -5.23 -5.12
N TRP A 11 16.88 -6.45 -4.70
CA TRP A 11 16.20 -6.69 -3.42
C TRP A 11 17.08 -6.34 -2.20
N GLU A 12 16.63 -5.42 -1.36
CA GLU A 12 17.37 -4.96 -0.17
C GLU A 12 16.60 -5.06 1.17
N PHE A 13 15.31 -5.41 1.14
CA PHE A 13 14.43 -5.34 2.31
C PHE A 13 14.47 -6.60 3.19
N GLY A 14 15.38 -7.54 2.92
CA GLY A 14 15.53 -8.80 3.66
C GLY A 14 14.73 -9.96 3.07
N GLU A 15 15.35 -11.15 3.01
CA GLU A 15 14.78 -12.32 2.30
C GLU A 15 13.45 -12.81 2.92
N ASP A 16 13.25 -12.61 4.22
CA ASP A 16 12.01 -12.96 4.92
C ASP A 16 10.79 -12.25 4.31
N TRP A 17 10.97 -11.06 3.72
CA TRP A 17 9.90 -10.22 3.19
C TRP A 17 9.74 -10.28 1.67
N ARG A 18 10.72 -10.86 0.96
CA ARG A 18 10.71 -11.06 -0.50
C ARG A 18 9.42 -11.72 -1.01
N PRO A 19 8.86 -12.75 -0.34
CA PRO A 19 7.63 -13.40 -0.80
C PRO A 19 6.42 -12.46 -0.93
N VAL A 20 6.37 -11.36 -0.16
CA VAL A 20 5.30 -10.35 -0.29
C VAL A 20 5.32 -9.73 -1.69
N VAL A 21 6.50 -9.31 -2.14
CA VAL A 21 6.67 -8.60 -3.41
C VAL A 21 6.59 -9.57 -4.60
N GLU A 22 7.08 -10.80 -4.44
CA GLU A 22 6.88 -11.86 -5.44
C GLU A 22 5.40 -12.15 -5.65
N HIS A 23 4.62 -12.20 -4.58
CA HIS A 23 3.17 -12.38 -4.66
C HIS A 23 2.49 -11.20 -5.35
N LEU A 24 2.83 -9.96 -5.00
CA LEU A 24 2.29 -8.76 -5.66
C LEU A 24 2.64 -8.72 -7.15
N ALA A 25 3.89 -9.03 -7.53
CA ALA A 25 4.31 -9.13 -8.93
C ALA A 25 3.49 -10.18 -9.70
N ALA A 26 3.26 -11.36 -9.12
CA ALA A 26 2.42 -12.40 -9.72
C ALA A 26 0.95 -11.96 -9.88
N ARG A 27 0.44 -11.14 -8.96
CA ARG A 27 -0.95 -10.66 -8.95
C ARG A 27 -1.23 -9.57 -9.97
N VAL A 28 -0.23 -8.96 -10.61
CA VAL A 28 -0.38 -7.88 -11.62
C VAL A 28 -1.41 -8.23 -12.71
N THR A 29 -1.47 -9.49 -13.16
CA THR A 29 -2.42 -9.94 -14.20
C THR A 29 -3.87 -10.11 -13.71
N SER A 30 -4.07 -10.09 -12.41
CA SER A 30 -5.36 -10.27 -11.73
C SER A 30 -5.60 -9.17 -10.69
N TRP A 31 -5.09 -7.96 -10.97
CA TRP A 31 -5.14 -6.81 -10.09
C TRP A 31 -6.59 -6.41 -9.77
N PRO A 32 -6.90 -6.09 -8.50
CA PRO A 32 -8.27 -5.80 -8.12
C PRO A 32 -8.74 -4.48 -8.72
N ARG A 33 -9.97 -4.52 -9.25
CA ARG A 33 -10.60 -3.34 -9.84
C ARG A 33 -10.74 -2.22 -8.81
N GLY A 34 -10.19 -1.05 -9.13
CA GLY A 34 -10.27 0.14 -8.28
C GLY A 34 -9.06 0.35 -7.35
N ALA A 35 -8.12 -0.61 -7.30
CA ALA A 35 -6.79 -0.32 -6.81
C ALA A 35 -6.06 0.64 -7.77
N PRO A 36 -5.11 1.46 -7.27
CA PRO A 36 -4.11 2.12 -8.12
C PRO A 36 -3.37 1.12 -9.00
N GLU A 37 -2.82 1.59 -10.12
CA GLU A 37 -2.10 0.69 -11.02
C GLU A 37 -0.85 0.14 -10.33
N PRO A 38 -0.37 -1.06 -10.68
CA PRO A 38 0.80 -1.65 -10.06
C PRO A 38 2.02 -0.71 -10.05
N GLU A 39 2.25 0.03 -11.14
CA GLU A 39 3.30 1.03 -11.27
C GLU A 39 3.21 2.23 -10.31
N ASP A 40 2.06 2.47 -9.68
CA ASP A 40 1.88 3.54 -8.69
C ASP A 40 2.27 3.12 -7.27
N PHE A 41 2.70 1.87 -7.08
CA PHE A 41 3.13 1.35 -5.78
C PHE A 41 4.62 1.53 -5.55
N CYS A 42 4.98 1.66 -4.29
CA CYS A 42 6.34 1.71 -3.81
C CYS A 42 6.52 0.70 -2.67
N VAL A 43 7.71 0.12 -2.61
CA VAL A 43 8.17 -0.76 -1.54
C VAL A 43 9.26 -0.03 -0.78
N ASP A 44 9.18 -0.04 0.55
CA ASP A 44 10.12 0.64 1.43
C ASP A 44 10.29 -0.13 2.75
N PHE A 45 11.25 0.31 3.57
CA PHE A 45 11.40 -0.14 4.94
C PHE A 45 10.18 0.27 5.80
N PRO A 46 9.87 -0.49 6.87
CA PRO A 46 8.78 -0.17 7.77
C PRO A 46 8.95 1.22 8.40
N VAL A 47 7.82 1.90 8.59
CA VAL A 47 7.75 3.20 9.27
C VAL A 47 7.55 3.00 10.77
N ASP A 48 7.71 4.06 11.57
CA ASP A 48 7.81 4.01 13.04
C ASP A 48 9.05 3.21 13.53
N VAL A 49 10.05 3.97 14.01
CA VAL A 49 11.38 3.54 14.52
C VAL A 49 11.33 2.50 15.66
N LEU A 50 10.14 2.12 16.13
CA LEU A 50 9.95 1.08 17.15
C LEU A 50 9.96 -0.33 16.55
N TRP A 51 9.75 -0.49 15.23
CA TRP A 51 9.63 -1.79 14.55
C TRP A 51 10.56 -1.83 13.34
N THR A 52 11.80 -2.24 13.55
CA THR A 52 12.84 -2.30 12.49
C THR A 52 12.71 -3.51 11.56
N ASP A 53 11.62 -4.26 11.65
CA ASP A 53 11.47 -5.55 10.96
C ASP A 53 10.10 -5.58 10.27
N GLY A 54 10.08 -5.85 8.98
CA GLY A 54 8.88 -5.81 8.15
C GLY A 54 9.11 -5.16 6.78
N LEU A 55 8.00 -4.90 6.10
CA LEU A 55 7.95 -4.30 4.77
C LEU A 55 6.82 -3.27 4.71
N LEU A 56 7.10 -2.08 4.18
CA LEU A 56 6.09 -1.09 3.83
C LEU A 56 5.77 -1.21 2.34
N VAL A 57 4.49 -1.29 2.01
CA VAL A 57 4.02 -1.18 0.63
C VAL A 57 2.96 -0.09 0.59
N TRP A 58 3.14 0.89 -0.30
CA TRP A 58 2.31 2.09 -0.32
C TRP A 58 2.12 2.66 -1.72
N THR A 59 1.16 3.58 -1.87
CA THR A 59 0.83 4.24 -3.13
C THR A 59 0.31 5.66 -2.88
N SER A 60 0.56 6.56 -3.84
CA SER A 60 0.08 7.94 -3.80
C SER A 60 -1.26 8.06 -4.52
N LEU A 61 -2.27 8.62 -3.85
CA LEU A 61 -3.49 9.04 -4.52
C LEU A 61 -3.34 10.47 -5.02
N VAL A 62 -3.40 10.68 -6.32
CA VAL A 62 -3.32 12.00 -6.95
C VAL A 62 -4.70 12.63 -7.05
N ASP A 63 -4.81 13.94 -6.78
CA ASP A 63 -5.98 14.72 -7.17
C ASP A 63 -5.88 15.09 -8.66
N PRO A 64 -6.76 14.54 -9.53
CA PRO A 64 -6.66 14.77 -10.97
C PRO A 64 -6.95 16.22 -11.38
N VAL A 65 -7.58 17.04 -10.52
CA VAL A 65 -7.86 18.45 -10.85
C VAL A 65 -6.66 19.34 -10.53
N ARG A 66 -6.01 19.09 -9.39
CA ARG A 66 -4.85 19.89 -8.95
C ARG A 66 -3.52 19.31 -9.42
N ASN A 67 -3.53 18.08 -9.92
CA ASN A 67 -2.35 17.29 -10.24
C ASN A 67 -1.35 17.25 -9.07
N MET A 68 -1.87 17.08 -7.85
CA MET A 68 -1.08 17.03 -6.62
C MET A 68 -1.40 15.76 -5.84
N ILE A 69 -0.42 15.22 -5.14
CA ILE A 69 -0.64 14.13 -4.18
C ILE A 69 -1.58 14.64 -3.09
N SER A 70 -2.68 13.93 -2.92
CA SER A 70 -3.72 14.27 -1.96
C SER A 70 -3.55 13.52 -0.63
N THR A 71 -3.10 12.27 -0.72
CA THR A 71 -2.85 11.37 0.42
C THR A 71 -2.04 10.20 -0.09
N CYS A 72 -1.33 9.53 0.81
CA CYS A 72 -0.76 8.22 0.55
C CYS A 72 -1.53 7.16 1.33
N LEU A 73 -1.73 6.00 0.72
CA LEU A 73 -2.28 4.81 1.35
C LEU A 73 -1.20 3.74 1.38
N GLY A 74 -1.20 2.92 2.41
CA GLY A 74 -0.31 1.78 2.42
C GLY A 74 -0.52 0.89 3.62
N GLY A 75 0.32 -0.13 3.72
CA GLY A 75 0.38 -0.95 4.89
C GLY A 75 1.74 -1.55 5.12
N GLN A 76 1.97 -1.84 6.40
CA GLN A 76 3.17 -2.47 6.89
C GLN A 76 2.86 -3.91 7.25
N ILE A 77 3.64 -4.82 6.68
CA ILE A 77 3.61 -6.25 6.98
C ILE A 77 4.82 -6.57 7.83
N ASP A 78 4.61 -7.19 8.99
CA ASP A 78 5.69 -7.69 9.85
C ASP A 78 5.31 -9.04 10.46
N ARG A 79 6.12 -9.51 11.44
CA ARG A 79 5.90 -10.79 12.11
C ARG A 79 4.63 -10.83 12.96
N THR A 80 4.08 -9.66 13.32
CA THR A 80 2.85 -9.54 14.10
C THR A 80 1.60 -9.48 13.23
N GLY A 81 1.75 -9.11 11.95
CA GLY A 81 0.67 -9.11 10.96
C GLY A 81 0.73 -7.91 10.02
N LEU A 82 -0.45 -7.40 9.66
CA LEU A 82 -0.64 -6.29 8.73
C LEU A 82 -1.27 -5.10 9.44
N ARG A 83 -0.72 -3.91 9.20
CA ARG A 83 -1.31 -2.63 9.60
C ARG A 83 -1.48 -1.77 8.35
N CYS A 84 -2.70 -1.38 8.03
CA CYS A 84 -2.97 -0.47 6.91
C CYS A 84 -3.43 0.89 7.43
N GLY A 85 -3.18 1.94 6.65
CA GLY A 85 -3.45 3.29 7.07
C GLY A 85 -3.09 4.36 6.05
N ILE A 86 -3.17 5.60 6.52
CA ILE A 86 -2.74 6.77 5.75
C ILE A 86 -1.29 7.10 6.08
N LEU A 87 -0.53 7.43 5.05
CA LEU A 87 0.84 7.89 5.18
C LEU A 87 0.91 9.38 4.84
N ASN A 88 1.89 10.07 5.43
CA ASN A 88 2.13 11.48 5.12
C ASN A 88 2.58 11.62 3.65
N PRO A 89 1.86 12.35 2.78
CA PRO A 89 2.20 12.45 1.37
C PRO A 89 3.53 13.19 1.10
N HIS A 90 4.03 13.98 2.05
CA HIS A 90 5.32 14.66 1.95
C HIS A 90 6.48 13.81 2.50
N ASN A 91 6.18 12.83 3.34
CA ASN A 91 7.17 11.90 3.88
C ASN A 91 6.50 10.55 4.19
N PRO A 92 6.22 9.73 3.16
CA PRO A 92 5.51 8.47 3.35
C PRO A 92 6.23 7.50 4.29
N GLY A 93 7.55 7.61 4.42
CA GLY A 93 8.37 6.80 5.31
C GLY A 93 8.37 7.21 6.80
N ASP A 94 7.66 8.28 7.18
CA ASP A 94 7.71 8.82 8.55
C ASP A 94 6.85 8.02 9.53
N ARG A 95 5.55 7.93 9.24
CA ARG A 95 4.55 7.40 10.16
C ARG A 95 3.31 6.92 9.43
N LEU A 96 2.79 5.79 9.90
CA LEU A 96 1.51 5.23 9.47
C LEU A 96 0.39 5.66 10.45
N ASP A 97 -0.56 6.47 9.98
CA ASP A 97 -1.85 6.66 10.66
C ASP A 97 -2.70 5.40 10.48
N CYS A 98 -2.49 4.44 11.38
CA CYS A 98 -3.08 3.11 11.28
C CYS A 98 -4.61 3.15 11.48
N ARG A 99 -5.34 2.58 10.51
CA ARG A 99 -6.81 2.52 10.47
C ARG A 99 -7.36 1.10 10.43
N PHE A 100 -6.52 0.14 10.08
CA PHE A 100 -6.87 -1.26 10.00
C PHE A 100 -5.70 -2.10 10.49
N VAL A 101 -6.00 -3.10 11.32
CA VAL A 101 -5.01 -4.04 11.86
C VAL A 101 -5.54 -5.45 11.67
N LEU A 102 -4.66 -6.32 11.16
CA LEU A 102 -4.91 -7.75 11.03
C LEU A 102 -3.73 -8.50 11.65
N LEU A 103 -4.01 -9.34 12.66
CA LEU A 103 -2.98 -10.17 13.28
C LEU A 103 -2.54 -11.29 12.33
N GLY A 104 -1.24 -11.59 12.34
CA GLY A 104 -0.60 -12.54 11.43
C GLY A 104 -0.73 -14.02 11.84
N GLU A 105 -1.18 -14.32 13.04
CA GLU A 105 -1.28 -15.72 13.51
C GLU A 105 -2.15 -16.56 12.57
N GLY A 106 -1.57 -17.63 12.04
CA GLY A 106 -2.22 -18.54 11.10
C GLY A 106 -2.37 -18.01 9.67
N ARG A 107 -1.71 -16.91 9.30
CA ARG A 107 -1.76 -16.30 7.95
C ARG A 107 -0.41 -16.35 7.26
N SER A 108 -0.42 -16.57 5.96
CA SER A 108 0.78 -16.44 5.13
C SER A 108 1.06 -14.97 4.78
N LEU A 109 2.30 -14.66 4.39
CA LEU A 109 2.65 -13.34 3.86
C LEU A 109 1.85 -12.98 2.60
N SER A 110 1.56 -13.96 1.75
CA SER A 110 0.69 -13.82 0.59
C SER A 110 -0.73 -13.39 0.97
N ASP A 111 -1.31 -14.01 2.01
CA ASP A 111 -2.65 -13.63 2.50
C ASP A 111 -2.66 -12.18 3.01
N LEU A 112 -1.60 -11.77 3.71
CA LEU A 112 -1.46 -10.39 4.18
C LEU A 112 -1.30 -9.41 3.02
N ALA A 113 -0.57 -9.79 1.97
CA ALA A 113 -0.42 -8.98 0.76
C ALA A 113 -1.75 -8.82 -0.01
N ASP A 114 -2.56 -9.88 -0.10
CA ASP A 114 -3.89 -9.80 -0.71
C ASP A 114 -4.83 -8.90 0.10
N VAL A 115 -4.84 -9.04 1.44
CA VAL A 115 -5.65 -8.17 2.31
C VAL A 115 -5.21 -6.71 2.22
N LEU A 116 -3.91 -6.45 2.15
CA LEU A 116 -3.38 -5.11 1.92
C LEU A 116 -3.95 -4.54 0.62
N LEU A 117 -3.85 -5.29 -0.47
CA LEU A 117 -4.25 -4.84 -1.79
C LEU A 117 -5.77 -4.58 -1.86
N ASP A 118 -6.58 -5.46 -1.26
CA ASP A 118 -8.02 -5.27 -1.12
C ASP A 118 -8.36 -4.01 -0.31
N TRP A 119 -7.66 -3.79 0.81
CA TRP A 119 -7.86 -2.60 1.63
C TRP A 119 -7.54 -1.31 0.85
N VAL A 120 -6.41 -1.29 0.11
CA VAL A 120 -6.03 -0.16 -0.73
C VAL A 120 -7.09 0.10 -1.81
N ALA A 121 -7.59 -0.93 -2.48
CA ALA A 121 -8.63 -0.81 -3.49
C ALA A 121 -9.91 -0.18 -2.93
N VAL A 122 -10.35 -0.64 -1.76
CA VAL A 122 -11.56 -0.12 -1.09
C VAL A 122 -11.39 1.35 -0.69
N GLU A 123 -10.25 1.71 -0.09
CA GLU A 123 -10.01 3.08 0.36
C GLU A 123 -9.74 4.05 -0.80
N ALA A 124 -9.07 3.61 -1.86
CA ALA A 124 -8.90 4.40 -3.09
C ALA A 124 -10.26 4.70 -3.74
N ALA A 125 -11.13 3.69 -3.87
CA ALA A 125 -12.49 3.88 -4.38
C ALA A 125 -13.33 4.81 -3.49
N ARG A 126 -13.20 4.71 -2.17
CA ARG A 126 -13.87 5.60 -1.20
C ARG A 126 -13.40 7.05 -1.37
N ALA A 127 -12.09 7.27 -1.51
CA ALA A 127 -11.52 8.59 -1.73
C ALA A 127 -12.02 9.21 -3.05
N ALA A 128 -12.06 8.42 -4.12
CA ALA A 128 -12.58 8.85 -5.42
C ALA A 128 -14.06 9.26 -5.35
N ARG A 129 -14.90 8.45 -4.68
CA ARG A 129 -16.32 8.73 -4.48
C ARG A 129 -16.56 10.01 -3.67
N THR A 130 -15.85 10.17 -2.56
CA THR A 130 -15.96 11.36 -1.69
C THR A 130 -15.67 12.64 -2.48
N ARG A 131 -14.69 12.61 -3.38
CA ARG A 131 -14.39 13.75 -4.27
C ARG A 131 -15.49 14.02 -5.29
N ALA A 132 -16.05 12.97 -5.87
CA ALA A 132 -17.16 13.10 -6.82
C ALA A 132 -18.38 13.74 -6.15
N GLU A 133 -18.69 13.35 -4.91
CA GLU A 133 -19.78 13.92 -4.11
C GLU A 133 -19.53 15.41 -3.79
N ILE A 134 -18.32 15.78 -3.34
CA ILE A 134 -17.95 17.18 -3.09
C ILE A 134 -18.09 18.04 -4.35
N ARG A 135 -17.66 17.54 -5.51
CA ARG A 135 -17.82 18.25 -6.79
C ARG A 135 -19.28 18.43 -7.18
N ALA A 136 -20.12 17.42 -6.94
CA ALA A 136 -21.54 17.47 -7.25
C ALA A 136 -22.31 18.48 -6.37
N THR A 137 -21.85 18.73 -5.15
CA THR A 137 -22.49 19.66 -4.21
C THR A 137 -22.04 21.12 -4.32
N GLY A 138 -21.13 21.44 -5.24
CA GLY A 138 -20.66 22.81 -5.50
C GLY A 138 -19.54 23.25 -4.56
N GLY A 139 -18.30 23.13 -5.04
CA GLY A 139 -17.15 23.89 -4.54
C GLY A 139 -17.02 25.23 -5.24
#